data_AF-A0A7X0MPX0-F1
#
_entry.id   AF-A0A7X0MPX0-F1
#
_cell.length_a   1.000
_cell.length_b   1.000
_cell.length_c   1.000
_cell.angle_alpha   90.00
_cell.angle_beta   90.00
_cell.angle_gamma   90.00
#
_symmetry.space_group_name_H-M   'P 1'
#
loop_
_entity.id
_entity.type
_entity.pdbx_description
1 polymer ?
#
loop_
_entity_poly.entity_id
_entity_poly.type
_entity_poly.pdbx_seq_one_letter_code
_entity_poly.pdbx_strand_id
1 'polypeptide(L)'
;MHALIVAGVVALVTIGWSLLNRKRDPHRATGDDGTISPGKISAALVTALGVGVLLSGVHAAGTGDLKVGLGWAAAGGLLIIFMGPSLTHRHDVIWTDEGVQGPSRLFGPSLWLSRTSIQWQDIGAVGATITNYWFE
;
A
#
# COMPACT_ATOMS: atom_id res chain seq x y z
N MET A 1 -8.26 9.03 23.59
CA MET A 1 -9.51 8.77 22.84
C MET A 1 -9.38 9.13 21.37
N HIS A 2 -9.08 10.38 21.00
CA HIS A 2 -8.94 10.82 19.60
C HIS A 2 -7.90 10.05 18.76
N ALA A 3 -6.72 9.74 19.31
CA ALA A 3 -5.70 8.95 18.61
C ALA A 3 -6.13 7.50 18.30
N LEU A 4 -6.93 6.88 19.17
CA LEU A 4 -7.46 5.54 18.95
C LEU A 4 -8.55 5.53 17.88
N ILE A 5 -9.37 6.59 17.81
CA ILE A 5 -10.37 6.78 16.75
C ILE A 5 -9.67 6.95 15.41
N VAL A 6 -8.64 7.80 15.35
CA VAL A 6 -7.81 8.00 14.15
C VAL A 6 -7.18 6.69 13.69
N ALA A 7 -6.51 5.97 14.59
CA ALA A 7 -5.91 4.68 14.27
C ALA A 7 -6.96 3.65 13.79
N GLY A 8 -8.13 3.63 14.44
CA GLY A 8 -9.25 2.76 14.06
C GLY A 8 -9.79 3.06 12.67
N VAL A 9 -9.97 4.34 12.32
CA VAL A 9 -10.44 4.76 10.98
C VAL A 9 -9.40 4.39 9.91
N VAL A 10 -8.13 4.69 10.14
CA VAL A 10 -7.04 4.34 9.20
C VAL A 10 -6.97 2.82 9.02
N ALA A 11 -7.08 2.05 10.10
CA ALA A 11 -7.08 0.60 10.05
C ALA A 11 -8.28 0.06 9.27
N LEU A 12 -9.50 0.54 9.55
CA LEU A 12 -10.71 0.12 8.84
C LEU A 12 -10.64 0.41 7.35
N VAL A 13 -10.20 1.61 6.96
CA VAL A 13 -10.04 1.98 5.55
C VAL A 13 -9.00 1.09 4.88
N THR A 14 -7.86 0.84 5.55
CA THR A 14 -6.77 0.01 5.00
C THR A 14 -7.14 -1.47 4.90
N ILE A 15 -7.87 -2.02 5.88
CA ILE A 15 -8.35 -3.41 5.87
C ILE A 15 -9.44 -3.56 4.82
N GLY A 16 -10.44 -2.69 4.80
CA GLY A 16 -11.50 -2.71 3.79
C GLY A 16 -10.93 -2.59 2.37
N TRP A 17 -9.93 -1.73 2.20
CA TRP A 17 -9.14 -1.63 1.00
C TRP A 17 -8.46 -2.95 0.60
N SER A 18 -7.74 -3.59 1.53
CA SER A 18 -7.07 -4.87 1.27
C SER A 18 -8.07 -5.95 0.82
N LEU A 19 -9.23 -6.03 1.46
CA LEU A 19 -10.29 -6.98 1.13
C LEU A 19 -10.86 -6.75 -0.28
N LEU A 20 -11.10 -5.49 -0.67
CA LEU A 20 -11.59 -5.14 -2.01
C LEU A 20 -10.60 -5.48 -3.14
N ASN A 21 -9.31 -5.47 -2.83
CA ASN A 21 -8.25 -5.70 -3.83
C ASN A 21 -7.69 -7.12 -3.81
N ARG A 22 -8.18 -8.00 -2.92
CA ARG A 22 -7.66 -9.37 -2.75
C ARG A 22 -7.84 -10.25 -3.99
N LYS A 23 -8.80 -9.95 -4.87
CA LYS A 23 -9.14 -10.76 -6.05
C LYS A 23 -8.97 -9.98 -7.37
N ARG A 24 -7.88 -9.24 -7.51
CA ARG A 24 -7.61 -8.56 -8.79
C ARG A 24 -6.89 -9.49 -9.75
N ASP A 25 -7.49 -9.69 -10.91
CA ASP A 25 -6.87 -10.38 -12.02
C ASP A 25 -5.64 -9.61 -12.52
N PRO A 26 -4.61 -10.32 -13.04
CA PRO A 26 -3.49 -9.69 -13.72
C PRO A 26 -3.92 -8.75 -14.83
N HIS A 27 -3.32 -7.57 -14.90
CA HIS A 27 -3.54 -6.65 -16.03
C HIS A 27 -2.90 -7.16 -17.33
N ARG A 28 -1.90 -8.03 -17.21
CA ARG A 28 -1.24 -8.71 -18.31
C ARG A 28 -0.74 -10.06 -17.80
N ALA A 29 -1.14 -11.14 -18.45
CA ALA A 29 -0.60 -12.48 -18.24
C ALA A 29 -0.46 -13.14 -19.62
N THR A 30 0.77 -13.37 -20.06
CA THR A 30 1.06 -14.07 -21.32
C THR A 30 1.87 -15.31 -20.99
N GLY A 31 1.18 -16.36 -20.51
CA GLY A 31 1.81 -17.62 -20.12
C GLY A 31 2.78 -17.43 -18.95
N ASP A 32 4.05 -17.22 -19.28
CA ASP A 32 5.19 -17.22 -18.35
C ASP A 32 5.56 -15.81 -17.84
N ASP A 33 4.97 -14.75 -18.40
CA ASP A 33 5.18 -13.36 -17.96
C ASP A 33 3.87 -12.65 -17.55
N GLY A 34 4.00 -11.63 -16.71
CA GLY A 34 2.85 -10.81 -16.38
C GLY A 34 3.07 -9.75 -15.32
N THR A 35 2.02 -8.96 -15.08
CA THR A 35 2.06 -7.84 -14.15
C THR A 35 0.74 -7.68 -13.40
N ILE A 36 0.84 -7.59 -12.08
CA ILE A 36 -0.24 -7.21 -11.18
C ILE A 36 0.08 -5.83 -10.59
N SER A 37 -0.86 -4.90 -10.77
CA SER A 37 -0.81 -3.58 -10.13
C SER A 37 -1.89 -3.48 -9.05
N PRO A 38 -1.66 -2.72 -7.95
CA PRO A 38 -2.74 -2.36 -7.05
C PRO A 38 -3.81 -1.55 -7.77
N GLY A 39 -4.99 -1.49 -7.18
CA GLY A 39 -6.10 -0.70 -7.71
C GLY A 39 -5.84 0.77 -7.75
N LYS A 40 -5.41 1.27 -8.91
CA LYS A 40 -5.06 2.69 -9.07
C LYS A 40 -6.24 3.62 -8.77
N ILE A 41 -7.43 3.31 -9.28
CA ILE A 41 -8.65 4.12 -9.05
C ILE A 41 -8.93 4.20 -7.57
N SER A 42 -8.98 3.04 -6.93
CA SER A 42 -9.43 2.98 -5.58
C SER A 42 -8.30 3.60 -4.66
N ALA A 43 -7.01 3.51 -5.05
CA ALA A 43 -5.88 4.05 -4.29
C ALA A 43 -5.89 5.57 -4.41
N ALA A 44 -6.35 6.08 -5.56
CA ALA A 44 -6.57 7.50 -5.79
C ALA A 44 -7.68 8.01 -4.88
N LEU A 45 -8.79 7.26 -4.72
CA LEU A 45 -9.86 7.63 -3.80
C LEU A 45 -9.38 7.70 -2.34
N VAL A 46 -8.64 6.69 -1.86
CA VAL A 46 -8.12 6.71 -0.48
C VAL A 46 -7.07 7.80 -0.29
N THR A 47 -6.21 8.04 -1.29
CA THR A 47 -5.23 9.13 -1.26
C THR A 47 -5.93 10.49 -1.22
N ALA A 48 -6.96 10.69 -2.05
CA ALA A 48 -7.76 11.92 -2.08
C ALA A 48 -8.49 12.15 -0.75
N LEU A 49 -9.04 11.09 -0.15
CA LEU A 49 -9.60 11.14 1.21
C LEU A 49 -8.53 11.56 2.23
N GLY A 50 -7.33 10.98 2.15
CA GLY A 50 -6.20 11.36 2.99
C GLY A 50 -5.83 12.84 2.86
N VAL A 51 -5.82 13.38 1.63
CA VAL A 51 -5.61 14.82 1.38
C VAL A 51 -6.71 15.65 2.02
N GLY A 52 -7.98 15.28 1.85
CA GLY A 52 -9.10 15.99 2.48
C GLY A 52 -8.99 16.02 4.00
N VAL A 53 -8.66 14.89 4.63
CA VAL A 53 -8.47 14.77 6.09
C VAL A 53 -7.24 15.55 6.57
N LEU A 54 -6.16 15.56 5.80
CA LEU A 54 -4.97 16.36 6.11
C LEU A 54 -5.33 17.85 6.14
N LEU A 55 -5.99 18.34 5.08
CA LEU A 55 -6.35 19.74 4.94
C LEU A 55 -7.35 20.19 6.01
N SER A 56 -8.32 19.35 6.35
CA SER A 56 -9.26 19.65 7.45
C SER A 56 -8.56 19.71 8.80
N GLY A 57 -7.58 18.83 9.04
CA GLY A 57 -6.73 18.88 10.23
C GLY A 57 -5.88 20.15 10.33
N VAL A 58 -5.22 20.53 9.23
CA VAL A 58 -4.45 21.79 9.15
C VAL A 58 -5.35 22.99 9.40
N HIS A 59 -6.55 23.01 8.81
CA HIS A 59 -7.52 24.08 9.03
C HIS A 59 -7.97 24.17 10.50
N ALA A 60 -8.33 23.03 11.12
CA ALA A 60 -8.74 22.97 12.53
C ALA A 60 -7.62 23.40 13.49
N ALA A 61 -6.36 23.05 13.17
CA ALA A 61 -5.21 23.52 13.94
C ALA A 61 -5.05 25.04 13.85
N GLY A 62 -5.32 25.63 12.68
CA GLY A 62 -5.27 27.08 12.45
C GLY A 62 -6.41 27.87 13.10
N THR A 63 -7.58 27.25 13.32
CA THR A 63 -8.77 27.89 13.93
C THR A 63 -8.85 27.76 15.44
N GLY A 64 -7.88 27.09 16.08
CA GLY A 64 -7.70 27.10 17.53
C GLY A 64 -7.82 25.74 18.22
N ASP A 65 -8.19 24.67 17.51
CA ASP A 65 -8.18 23.31 18.07
C ASP A 65 -6.94 22.55 17.61
N LEU A 66 -5.79 22.90 18.20
CA LEU A 66 -4.50 22.34 17.83
C LEU A 66 -4.43 20.82 18.02
N LYS A 67 -5.03 20.28 19.09
CA LYS A 67 -4.97 18.84 19.38
C LYS A 67 -5.78 18.02 18.37
N VAL A 68 -6.99 18.45 18.07
CA VAL A 68 -7.84 17.78 17.07
C VAL A 68 -7.25 17.98 15.68
N GLY A 69 -6.79 19.19 15.36
CA GLY A 69 -6.16 19.50 14.08
C GLY A 69 -4.92 18.67 13.78
N LEU A 70 -3.99 18.56 14.75
CA LEU A 70 -2.80 17.69 14.61
C LEU A 70 -3.18 16.21 14.46
N GLY A 71 -4.21 15.76 15.18
CA GLY A 71 -4.68 14.37 15.08
C GLY A 71 -5.19 14.03 13.68
N TRP A 72 -6.03 14.90 13.10
CA TRP A 72 -6.53 14.72 11.73
C TRP A 72 -5.45 14.92 10.67
N ALA A 73 -4.56 15.90 10.85
CA ALA A 73 -3.43 16.09 9.95
C ALA A 73 -2.54 14.84 9.89
N ALA A 74 -2.23 14.25 11.05
CA ALA A 74 -1.49 13.00 11.12
C ALA A 74 -2.24 11.83 10.44
N ALA A 75 -3.55 11.71 10.68
CA ALA A 75 -4.38 10.69 10.03
C ALA A 75 -4.34 10.77 8.51
N GLY A 76 -4.58 11.97 7.97
CA GLY A 76 -4.56 12.24 6.54
C GLY A 76 -3.18 12.01 5.93
N GLY A 77 -2.13 12.48 6.61
CA GLY A 77 -0.74 12.24 6.22
C GLY A 77 -0.41 10.75 6.13
N LEU A 78 -0.82 9.95 7.11
CA LEU A 78 -0.61 8.50 7.08
C LEU A 78 -1.35 7.84 5.91
N LEU A 79 -2.61 8.20 5.65
CA LEU A 79 -3.36 7.68 4.50
C LEU A 79 -2.65 7.98 3.17
N ILE A 80 -2.16 9.21 2.99
CA ILE A 80 -1.41 9.62 1.79
C ILE A 80 -0.10 8.83 1.70
N ILE A 81 0.64 8.72 2.80
CA ILE A 81 1.93 8.00 2.83
C ILE A 81 1.71 6.52 2.54
N PHE A 82 0.66 5.87 3.03
CA PHE A 82 0.45 4.45 2.76
C PHE A 82 -0.13 4.17 1.37
N MET A 83 -0.95 5.08 0.82
CA MET A 83 -1.69 4.81 -0.42
C MET A 83 -1.13 5.52 -1.66
N GLY A 84 -0.53 6.70 -1.52
CA GLY A 84 -0.14 7.54 -2.65
C GLY A 84 0.79 6.84 -3.64
N PRO A 85 1.80 6.08 -3.19
CA PRO A 85 2.69 5.33 -4.08
C PRO A 85 2.09 4.10 -4.74
N SER A 86 0.90 3.64 -4.31
CA SER A 86 0.07 2.71 -5.10
C SER A 86 -0.50 3.34 -6.37
N LEU A 87 -0.39 4.66 -6.52
CA LEU A 87 -0.64 5.37 -7.78
C LEU A 87 0.53 5.27 -8.76
N THR A 88 1.70 4.87 -8.28
CA THR A 88 2.90 4.67 -9.09
C THR A 88 3.14 3.19 -9.36
N HIS A 89 4.06 2.88 -10.28
CA HIS A 89 4.50 1.51 -10.58
C HIS A 89 5.32 0.84 -9.46
N ARG A 90 5.48 1.53 -8.32
CA ARG A 90 6.33 1.07 -7.20
C ARG A 90 5.79 -0.18 -6.52
N HIS A 91 4.48 -0.37 -6.58
CA HIS A 91 3.80 -1.55 -6.05
C HIS A 91 3.46 -2.60 -7.11
N ASP A 92 3.90 -2.40 -8.35
CA ASP A 92 3.70 -3.39 -9.40
C ASP A 92 4.56 -4.62 -9.11
N VAL A 93 3.90 -5.78 -9.13
CA VAL A 93 4.54 -7.08 -9.13
C VAL A 93 4.63 -7.52 -10.58
N ILE A 94 5.84 -7.69 -11.06
CA ILE A 94 6.15 -8.16 -12.41
C ILE A 94 6.81 -9.53 -12.26
N TRP A 95 6.33 -10.53 -12.98
CA TRP A 95 7.03 -11.80 -13.10
C TRP A 95 7.47 -12.01 -14.55
N THR A 96 8.65 -12.59 -14.69
CA THR A 96 9.30 -12.96 -15.94
C THR A 96 9.89 -14.36 -15.81
N ASP A 97 10.41 -14.91 -16.89
CA ASP A 97 11.09 -16.22 -16.92
C ASP A 97 12.27 -16.31 -15.93
N GLU A 98 12.87 -15.18 -15.56
CA GLU A 98 14.03 -15.11 -14.65
C GLU A 98 13.62 -15.05 -13.16
N GLY A 99 12.44 -14.50 -12.86
CA GLY A 99 12.01 -14.32 -11.47
C GLY A 99 10.85 -13.34 -11.28
N VAL A 100 10.73 -12.84 -10.05
CA VAL A 100 9.70 -11.87 -9.64
C VAL A 100 10.36 -10.57 -9.20
N GLN A 101 9.87 -9.46 -9.74
CA GLN A 101 10.24 -8.12 -9.32
C GLN A 101 9.04 -7.42 -8.65
N GLY A 102 9.24 -6.91 -7.44
CA GLY A 102 8.18 -6.20 -6.74
C GLY A 102 8.66 -5.57 -5.42
N PRO A 103 7.73 -5.10 -4.59
CA PRO A 103 8.03 -4.65 -3.22
C PRO A 103 8.14 -5.84 -2.24
N SER A 104 8.47 -7.03 -2.73
CA SER A 104 8.85 -8.22 -1.95
C SER A 104 10.34 -8.23 -1.65
N ARG A 105 10.72 -8.89 -0.55
CA ARG A 105 12.10 -9.28 -0.24
C ARG A 105 12.10 -10.70 0.29
N LEU A 106 13.19 -11.43 0.06
CA LEU A 106 13.41 -12.75 0.66
C LEU A 106 13.52 -12.65 2.19
N PHE A 107 14.21 -11.61 2.69
CA PHE A 107 14.46 -11.40 4.11
C PHE A 107 14.25 -9.93 4.54
N GLY A 108 13.77 -9.74 5.78
CA GLY A 108 13.57 -8.43 6.41
C GLY A 108 12.27 -7.71 6.02
N PRO A 109 11.92 -6.61 6.71
CA PRO A 109 10.77 -5.79 6.34
C PRO A 109 11.01 -5.18 4.95
N SER A 110 10.05 -5.34 4.04
CA SER A 110 10.00 -4.55 2.82
C SER A 110 9.54 -3.15 3.17
N LEU A 111 10.42 -2.38 3.81
CA LEU A 111 10.32 -0.93 3.81
C LEU A 111 10.56 -0.48 2.37
N TRP A 112 9.52 -0.58 1.52
CA TRP A 112 8.94 0.40 0.59
C TRP A 112 9.86 1.29 -0.28
N LEU A 113 11.16 1.23 -0.08
CA LEU A 113 12.21 2.11 -0.55
C LEU A 113 12.93 1.53 -1.78
N SER A 114 12.90 0.21 -2.01
CA SER A 114 13.42 -0.39 -3.24
C SER A 114 12.53 -1.51 -3.77
N ARG A 115 12.34 -1.54 -5.10
CA ARG A 115 11.91 -2.75 -5.80
C ARG A 115 13.06 -3.76 -5.71
N THR A 116 12.74 -5.01 -5.47
CA THR A 116 13.74 -6.09 -5.41
C THR A 116 13.39 -7.11 -6.49
N SER A 117 14.41 -7.63 -7.16
CA SER A 117 14.29 -8.78 -8.05
C SER A 117 14.68 -10.02 -7.26
N ILE A 118 13.83 -11.04 -7.30
CA ILE A 118 14.05 -12.34 -6.65
C ILE A 118 13.99 -13.40 -7.74
N GLN A 119 15.06 -14.18 -7.91
CA GLN A 119 15.05 -15.22 -8.93
C GLN A 119 14.23 -16.45 -8.48
N TRP A 120 13.67 -17.18 -9.44
CA TRP A 120 12.88 -18.38 -9.14
C TRP A 120 13.66 -19.43 -8.36
N GLN A 121 14.95 -19.60 -8.64
CA GLN A 121 15.83 -20.50 -7.92
C GLN A 121 15.96 -20.16 -6.43
N ASP A 122 15.96 -18.86 -6.09
CA ASP A 122 16.05 -18.40 -4.71
C ASP A 122 14.73 -18.62 -3.96
N ILE A 123 13.60 -18.48 -4.66
CA ILE A 123 12.27 -18.82 -4.14
C ILE A 123 12.16 -20.32 -3.89
N GLY A 124 12.64 -21.15 -4.84
CA GLY A 124 12.65 -22.61 -4.71
C GLY A 124 13.53 -23.11 -3.56
N ALA A 125 14.64 -22.44 -3.27
CA ALA A 125 15.54 -22.79 -2.16
C ALA A 125 15.00 -22.38 -0.78
N VAL A 126 14.30 -21.25 -0.68
CA VAL A 126 13.79 -20.71 0.59
C VAL A 126 12.36 -21.17 0.90
N GLY A 127 11.59 -21.54 -0.12
CA GLY A 127 10.22 -22.08 -0.01
C GLY A 127 9.13 -21.04 0.27
N ALA A 128 9.47 -19.80 0.64
CA ALA A 128 8.53 -18.70 0.84
C ALA A 128 9.21 -17.31 0.77
N THR A 129 8.43 -16.27 0.49
CA THR A 129 8.84 -14.87 0.74
C THR A 129 8.19 -14.35 2.01
N ILE A 130 8.91 -13.57 2.83
CA ILE A 130 8.36 -13.00 4.09
C ILE A 130 7.11 -12.14 3.86
N THR A 131 6.98 -11.56 2.66
CA THR A 131 5.82 -10.75 2.29
C THR A 131 4.54 -11.54 2.04
N ASN A 132 4.58 -12.88 2.08
CA ASN A 132 3.40 -13.74 1.93
C ASN A 132 2.52 -13.25 0.76
N TYR A 133 3.11 -13.15 -0.44
CA TYR A 133 2.30 -12.96 -1.64
C TYR A 133 1.48 -14.24 -1.83
N TRP A 134 0.24 -14.23 -1.35
CA TRP A 134 -0.71 -15.33 -1.53
C TRP A 134 -1.08 -15.35 -3.01
N PHE A 135 -0.57 -16.37 -3.72
CA PHE A 135 -1.10 -16.77 -5.01
C PHE A 135 -2.28 -17.72 -4.71
N GLU A 136 -3.50 -17.19 -4.81
CA GLU A 136 -4.72 -18.00 -5.06
C GLU A 136 -5.19 -17.72 -6.48
#